data_AF-A0AAD4LXR4-F1
#
_entry.id   AF-A0AAD4LXR4-F1
#
_cell.length_a   1.000
_cell.length_b   1.000
_cell.length_c   1.000
_cell.angle_alpha   90.00
_cell.angle_beta   90.00
_cell.angle_gamma   90.00
#
_symmetry.space_group_name_H-M   'P 1'
#
loop_
_entity.id
_entity.type
_entity.pdbx_description
1 polymer ?
#
loop_
_entity_poly.entity_id
_entity_poly.type
_entity_poly.pdbx_seq_one_letter_code
_entity_poly.pdbx_strand_id
1 'polypeptide(L)'
;MFPGLLGRALRVSGTSLNTSILTGLSPFSYSRGFHHHLIKKTSQVALFRQQTSALVAPPRTRAYSSSSSSFFKFLFFRNKRNALPKSGALLESPPRFFSSNGSDTHPPAAELPVLSPPPVANWLLLSSTLVIAVIVVGGITRLTESGLSITEWRPITGILPPLSQAEWKGEFDKYKATPEFRLLNSRISLDDFKSIYYMEWGHRILGRVIGLAFVLPLAYFTFRQRLSRSLRGPLIGMAALLGAQGVLGWYMVQSGLEPTNFIADDAVPRVSQYRLAAHLGAALVLYAGMFAAGLAVKTDWRFARDGVWSRLRDGRTWEEVLRNPVVKRFKLYASIVTGLVLLTALSGAFVAGLDAGLVYNEFPLMGGRLTPPLKELLSPQYATTTTTTIDHNNNKKRNDNPGLWRNFFENPTTVQFDHRLLAMTTYLSTALLFASSRRASFRAALPHSAVRATAFLFAMANVQVVLGISTLLYLVPVPLAASHQVGSVALLSAALHVLLALRRPGAAARAWRQANLARTRNYAVGGRKVNV
;
A
#
# COMPACT_ATOMS: atom_id res chain seq x y z
N MET A 1 -19.96 27.42 42.51
CA MET A 1 -20.75 26.65 43.48
C MET A 1 -21.73 25.78 42.72
N PHE A 2 -21.57 24.46 42.84
CA PHE A 2 -22.51 23.36 42.53
C PHE A 2 -23.70 23.37 43.52
N PRO A 3 -24.70 22.45 43.46
CA PRO A 3 -25.08 21.39 42.49
C PRO A 3 -26.62 21.47 42.15
N GLY A 4 -27.30 20.64 41.34
CA GLY A 4 -27.01 19.38 40.65
C GLY A 4 -28.10 18.31 40.92
N LEU A 5 -28.57 17.66 39.84
CA LEU A 5 -29.28 16.35 39.72
C LEU A 5 -30.80 16.27 40.03
N LEU A 6 -31.61 15.33 39.51
CA LEU A 6 -31.76 14.53 38.27
C LEU A 6 -32.95 13.57 38.56
N GLY A 7 -33.82 13.23 37.58
CA GLY A 7 -34.52 11.93 37.58
C GLY A 7 -36.05 11.88 37.67
N ARG A 8 -36.70 11.60 36.52
CA ARG A 8 -37.99 10.89 36.27
C ARG A 8 -38.38 11.25 34.82
N ALA A 9 -39.00 10.46 33.97
CA ALA A 9 -39.48 9.08 33.90
C ALA A 9 -39.96 8.89 32.44
N LEU A 10 -40.09 7.66 31.93
CA LEU A 10 -41.32 7.13 31.30
C LEU A 10 -41.08 5.91 30.40
N ARG A 11 -41.97 4.93 30.60
CA ARG A 11 -42.25 3.69 29.89
C ARG A 11 -43.12 3.93 28.64
N VAL A 12 -43.37 2.82 27.93
CA VAL A 12 -44.49 2.51 26.98
C VAL A 12 -44.13 2.84 25.52
N SER A 13 -44.31 2.00 24.49
CA SER A 13 -45.15 0.81 24.22
C SER A 13 -44.48 -0.09 23.17
N GLY A 14 -44.86 -1.37 23.16
CA GLY A 14 -44.60 -2.28 22.05
C GLY A 14 -45.73 -2.26 21.03
N THR A 15 -45.37 -2.37 19.76
CA THR A 15 -46.26 -2.77 18.66
C THR A 15 -45.49 -3.68 17.71
N SER A 16 -46.05 -4.86 17.49
CA SER A 16 -45.61 -5.91 16.56
C SER A 16 -45.74 -5.47 15.11
N LEU A 17 -44.72 -5.74 14.29
CA LEU A 17 -44.85 -5.80 12.83
C LEU A 17 -44.09 -7.02 12.31
N ASN A 18 -44.84 -7.87 11.61
CA ASN A 18 -44.41 -9.08 10.91
C ASN A 18 -43.27 -8.81 9.91
N THR A 19 -42.22 -9.63 9.98
CA THR A 19 -41.25 -9.81 8.89
C THR A 19 -41.14 -11.30 8.57
N SER A 20 -41.96 -11.74 7.62
CA SER A 20 -41.87 -13.06 7.00
C SER A 20 -41.77 -12.88 5.50
N ILE A 21 -40.60 -12.48 5.00
CA ILE A 21 -40.08 -12.68 3.64
C ILE A 21 -38.56 -12.51 3.79
N LEU A 22 -37.78 -13.52 3.35
CA LEU A 22 -36.30 -13.69 3.39
C LEU A 22 -35.81 -14.84 4.29
N THR A 23 -36.29 -16.06 4.02
CA THR A 23 -35.55 -17.29 4.35
C THR A 23 -35.25 -18.01 3.04
N GLY A 24 -34.08 -17.74 2.47
CA GLY A 24 -33.66 -18.29 1.18
C GLY A 24 -32.19 -18.01 0.85
N LEU A 25 -31.32 -17.92 1.85
CA LEU A 25 -29.86 -18.00 1.69
C LEU A 25 -29.29 -18.73 2.90
N SER A 26 -28.89 -19.97 2.71
CA SER A 26 -28.15 -20.74 3.70
C SER A 26 -26.75 -20.13 3.89
N PRO A 27 -26.26 -19.95 5.12
CA PRO A 27 -24.89 -19.53 5.34
C PRO A 27 -23.93 -20.67 4.98
N PHE A 28 -22.96 -20.36 4.11
CA PHE A 28 -21.79 -21.19 3.82
C PHE A 28 -21.17 -21.70 5.14
N SER A 29 -21.12 -23.03 5.31
CA SER A 29 -20.49 -23.68 6.46
C SER A 29 -18.96 -23.52 6.39
N TYR A 30 -18.43 -22.52 7.09
CA TYR A 30 -17.00 -22.25 7.23
C TYR A 30 -16.56 -22.69 8.63
N SER A 31 -16.23 -23.97 8.89
CA SER A 31 -15.85 -24.36 10.28
C SER A 31 -14.99 -25.61 10.51
N ARG A 32 -14.58 -26.43 9.52
CA ARG A 32 -13.76 -27.63 9.83
C ARG A 32 -12.36 -27.68 9.22
N GLY A 33 -12.16 -27.23 7.98
CA GLY A 33 -10.83 -27.21 7.36
C GLY A 33 -9.84 -26.20 7.99
N PHE A 34 -10.34 -25.10 8.53
CA PHE A 34 -9.51 -24.01 9.07
C PHE A 34 -8.76 -24.40 10.36
N HIS A 35 -9.38 -25.21 11.22
CA HIS A 35 -8.77 -25.67 12.46
C HIS A 35 -7.62 -26.67 12.21
N HIS A 36 -7.72 -27.50 11.18
CA HIS A 36 -6.72 -28.54 10.91
C HIS A 36 -5.39 -27.99 10.38
N HIS A 37 -5.41 -26.81 9.74
CA HIS A 37 -4.21 -26.11 9.26
C HIS A 37 -3.50 -25.34 10.39
N LEU A 38 -4.26 -24.79 11.35
CA LEU A 38 -3.72 -24.14 12.56
C LEU A 38 -2.97 -25.11 13.48
N ILE A 39 -3.41 -26.38 13.56
CA ILE A 39 -2.75 -27.43 14.37
C ILE A 39 -1.39 -27.84 13.77
N LYS A 40 -1.24 -27.83 12.44
CA LYS A 40 0.06 -28.14 11.81
C LYS A 40 1.15 -27.10 12.12
N LYS A 41 0.78 -25.81 12.21
CA LYS A 41 1.75 -24.73 12.52
C LYS A 41 2.27 -24.81 13.95
N THR A 42 1.48 -25.31 14.90
CA THR A 42 1.91 -25.48 16.30
C THR A 42 2.84 -26.69 16.49
N SER A 43 2.70 -27.74 15.70
CA SER A 43 3.56 -28.93 15.80
C SER A 43 4.99 -28.74 15.26
N GLN A 44 5.20 -27.88 14.24
CA GLN A 44 6.55 -27.61 13.73
C GLN A 44 7.40 -26.75 14.68
N VAL A 45 6.78 -25.91 15.52
CA VAL A 45 7.48 -25.07 16.51
C VAL A 45 8.14 -25.90 17.61
N ALA A 46 7.59 -27.08 17.93
CA ALA A 46 8.17 -27.98 18.93
C ALA A 46 9.48 -28.65 18.47
N LEU A 47 9.62 -28.96 17.17
CA LEU A 47 10.82 -29.57 16.60
C LEU A 47 11.99 -28.58 16.47
N PHE A 48 11.70 -27.31 16.18
CA PHE A 48 12.74 -26.27 16.06
C PHE A 48 13.42 -25.93 17.40
N ARG A 49 12.73 -26.11 18.53
CA ARG A 49 13.26 -25.84 19.87
C ARG A 49 14.28 -26.88 20.33
N GLN A 50 14.27 -28.08 19.75
CA GLN A 50 15.12 -29.19 20.19
C GLN A 50 16.50 -29.19 19.52
N GLN A 51 16.64 -28.60 18.32
CA GLN A 51 17.91 -28.55 17.58
C GLN A 51 18.85 -27.43 18.03
N THR A 52 18.38 -26.38 18.70
CA THR A 52 19.21 -25.22 19.09
C THR A 52 19.98 -25.40 20.41
N SER A 53 19.79 -26.52 21.12
CA SER A 53 20.40 -26.77 22.43
C SER A 53 21.69 -27.60 22.39
N ALA A 54 22.06 -28.18 21.24
CA ALA A 54 23.24 -29.02 21.12
C ALA A 54 24.24 -28.38 20.16
N LEU A 55 25.38 -27.92 20.72
CA LEU A 55 26.72 -27.74 20.13
C LEU A 55 27.36 -26.45 20.65
N VAL A 56 27.99 -26.60 21.82
CA VAL A 56 28.90 -25.64 22.45
C VAL A 56 30.33 -26.11 22.19
N ALA A 57 31.11 -25.33 21.43
CA ALA A 57 32.58 -25.26 21.54
C ALA A 57 33.10 -24.01 20.78
N PRO A 58 33.99 -23.19 21.37
CA PRO A 58 34.54 -22.00 20.71
C PRO A 58 35.81 -22.35 19.92
N PRO A 59 36.18 -21.58 18.87
CA PRO A 59 37.37 -20.74 19.08
C PRO A 59 37.48 -19.42 18.26
N ARG A 60 38.24 -18.52 18.91
CA ARG A 60 39.26 -17.54 18.43
C ARG A 60 38.88 -16.41 17.46
N THR A 61 38.96 -15.22 18.03
CA THR A 61 38.80 -13.88 17.45
C THR A 61 39.96 -13.46 16.53
N ARG A 62 39.64 -12.86 15.39
CA ARG A 62 40.54 -11.93 14.68
C ARG A 62 39.76 -10.67 14.27
N ALA A 63 40.28 -9.52 14.66
CA ALA A 63 39.71 -8.21 14.38
C ALA A 63 40.00 -7.79 12.93
N TYR A 64 39.02 -7.21 12.25
CA TYR A 64 39.26 -6.38 11.07
C TYR A 64 38.35 -5.15 11.08
N SER A 65 38.99 -4.05 10.70
CA SER A 65 38.54 -2.67 10.77
C SER A 65 37.51 -2.30 9.69
N SER A 66 36.67 -1.34 10.05
CA SER A 66 35.63 -0.73 9.23
C SER A 66 36.16 0.13 8.09
N SER A 67 35.44 0.17 6.97
CA SER A 67 35.26 1.42 6.22
C SER A 67 33.89 1.43 5.54
N SER A 68 33.22 2.58 5.65
CA SER A 68 31.82 2.83 5.37
C SER A 68 31.60 3.61 4.07
N SER A 69 30.32 3.65 3.68
CA SER A 69 29.66 4.62 2.77
C SER A 69 29.75 4.26 1.28
N SER A 70 28.76 4.49 0.42
CA SER A 70 27.49 5.23 0.50
C SER A 70 26.54 4.65 -0.55
N PHE A 71 25.28 4.36 -0.20
CA PHE A 71 24.27 4.00 -1.19
C PHE A 71 22.89 4.45 -0.69
N PHE A 72 22.30 5.49 -1.30
CA PHE A 72 20.85 5.72 -1.40
C PHE A 72 20.57 7.11 -2.02
N LYS A 73 20.31 7.15 -3.33
CA LYS A 73 19.61 8.26 -4.00
C LYS A 73 18.76 7.72 -5.15
N PHE A 74 17.56 7.21 -4.85
CA PHE A 74 16.51 7.14 -5.85
C PHE A 74 15.12 7.08 -5.20
N LEU A 75 14.40 8.21 -5.28
CA LEU A 75 12.95 8.35 -5.44
C LEU A 75 12.60 9.78 -5.00
N PHE A 76 12.61 10.73 -5.94
CA PHE A 76 11.71 11.89 -5.94
C PHE A 76 11.89 12.57 -7.29
N PHE A 77 10.90 12.41 -8.17
CA PHE A 77 10.81 13.16 -9.43
C PHE A 77 10.80 14.67 -9.12
N ARG A 78 11.94 15.33 -9.34
CA ARG A 78 12.09 16.78 -9.25
C ARG A 78 11.65 17.38 -10.58
N ASN A 79 10.50 18.03 -10.56
CA ASN A 79 9.97 18.81 -11.69
C ASN A 79 10.98 19.92 -12.06
N LYS A 80 11.51 19.90 -13.29
CA LYS A 80 12.44 20.93 -13.79
C LYS A 80 11.68 22.25 -13.96
N ARG A 81 12.34 23.33 -13.53
CA ARG A 81 11.92 24.72 -13.68
C ARG A 81 12.21 25.15 -15.12
N ASN A 82 11.25 25.78 -15.80
CA ASN A 82 11.52 26.51 -17.03
C ASN A 82 12.29 27.79 -16.67
N ALA A 83 13.46 27.95 -17.27
CA ALA A 83 14.27 29.16 -17.23
C ALA A 83 13.69 30.19 -18.20
N LEU A 84 13.70 31.45 -17.78
CA LEU A 84 13.49 32.63 -18.63
C LEU A 84 14.68 32.79 -19.59
N PRO A 85 14.49 33.18 -20.85
CA PRO A 85 15.60 33.63 -21.69
C PRO A 85 15.99 35.07 -21.38
N LYS A 86 17.29 35.32 -21.45
CA LYS A 86 17.97 36.61 -21.26
C LYS A 86 17.80 37.51 -22.49
N SER A 87 17.81 38.81 -22.23
CA SER A 87 17.86 39.92 -23.19
C SER A 87 19.14 39.90 -24.04
N GLY A 88 19.04 40.35 -25.31
CA GLY A 88 20.17 40.67 -26.17
C GLY A 88 19.78 41.09 -27.61
N ALA A 89 20.00 42.38 -27.88
CA ALA A 89 20.29 43.05 -29.18
C ALA A 89 19.17 43.38 -30.20
N LEU A 90 18.83 44.67 -30.15
CA LEU A 90 18.44 45.64 -31.19
C LEU A 90 18.62 45.25 -32.68
N LEU A 91 17.55 45.47 -33.46
CA LEU A 91 17.60 46.03 -34.82
C LEU A 91 16.28 46.75 -35.10
N GLU A 92 16.38 48.05 -35.40
CA GLU A 92 15.28 48.96 -35.71
C GLU A 92 14.54 48.58 -37.00
N SER A 93 13.24 48.88 -37.06
CA SER A 93 12.49 49.04 -38.30
C SER A 93 11.40 50.10 -38.08
N PRO A 94 11.16 51.01 -39.04
CA PRO A 94 10.43 52.26 -38.83
C PRO A 94 8.90 52.06 -38.73
N PRO A 95 8.15 53.06 -38.22
CA PRO A 95 6.72 52.90 -37.95
C PRO A 95 5.93 52.98 -39.26
N ARG A 96 5.29 51.87 -39.66
CA ARG A 96 4.22 51.91 -40.67
C ARG A 96 2.93 52.27 -39.97
N PHE A 97 2.46 53.50 -40.19
CA PHE A 97 1.09 53.90 -39.92
C PHE A 97 0.14 53.05 -40.79
N PHE A 98 -0.55 52.10 -40.17
CA PHE A 98 -1.76 51.51 -40.73
C PHE A 98 -2.95 51.93 -39.88
N SER A 99 -3.79 52.77 -40.47
CA SER A 99 -5.15 53.02 -39.99
C SER A 99 -5.92 51.71 -40.11
N SER A 100 -6.37 51.14 -38.99
CA SER A 100 -7.29 50.00 -38.99
C SER A 100 -8.65 50.49 -38.54
N ASN A 101 -9.57 50.57 -39.50
CA ASN A 101 -10.99 50.61 -39.22
C ASN A 101 -11.37 49.36 -38.42
N GLY A 102 -12.13 49.60 -37.34
CA GLY A 102 -12.55 48.59 -36.39
C GLY A 102 -13.21 47.37 -37.03
N SER A 103 -12.72 46.22 -36.65
CA SER A 103 -13.59 45.11 -36.29
C SER A 103 -13.28 44.79 -34.83
N ASP A 104 -14.31 44.85 -33.98
CA ASP A 104 -14.27 44.37 -32.60
C ASP A 104 -13.96 42.86 -32.60
N THR A 105 -12.71 42.51 -32.83
CA THR A 105 -12.20 41.17 -32.60
C THR A 105 -11.82 41.10 -31.13
N HIS A 106 -12.82 40.91 -30.28
CA HIS A 106 -12.53 40.35 -28.96
C HIS A 106 -11.65 39.11 -29.17
N PRO A 107 -10.42 39.07 -28.61
CA PRO A 107 -9.60 37.87 -28.71
C PRO A 107 -10.44 36.69 -28.18
N PRO A 108 -10.50 35.55 -28.91
CA PRO A 108 -11.33 34.43 -28.50
C PRO A 108 -10.97 34.08 -27.06
N ALA A 109 -11.96 34.12 -26.17
CA ALA A 109 -11.76 33.85 -24.76
C ALA A 109 -11.02 32.51 -24.62
N ALA A 110 -9.80 32.56 -24.06
CA ALA A 110 -8.92 31.39 -24.00
C ALA A 110 -9.68 30.17 -23.47
N GLU A 111 -9.72 29.09 -24.27
CA GLU A 111 -10.51 27.90 -23.94
C GLU A 111 -10.02 27.30 -22.62
N LEU A 112 -10.96 27.06 -21.69
CA LEU A 112 -10.60 26.57 -20.36
C LEU A 112 -10.08 25.13 -20.45
N PRO A 113 -9.02 24.79 -19.69
CA PRO A 113 -8.51 23.42 -19.68
C PRO A 113 -9.53 22.45 -19.10
N VAL A 114 -9.49 21.20 -19.58
CA VAL A 114 -10.33 20.10 -19.06
C VAL A 114 -10.12 19.94 -17.56
N LEU A 115 -11.21 20.10 -16.80
CA LEU A 115 -11.29 19.77 -15.37
C LEU A 115 -11.93 18.40 -15.21
N SER A 116 -11.21 17.46 -14.59
CA SER A 116 -11.73 16.11 -14.37
C SER A 116 -12.95 16.13 -13.45
N PRO A 117 -14.08 15.52 -13.84
CA PRO A 117 -15.32 15.59 -13.08
C PRO A 117 -15.38 14.60 -11.90
N PRO A 118 -16.32 14.76 -10.95
CA PRO A 118 -16.45 13.90 -9.77
C PRO A 118 -16.57 12.38 -10.05
N PRO A 119 -17.21 11.92 -11.14
CA PRO A 119 -17.20 10.50 -11.49
C PRO A 119 -15.80 9.91 -11.66
N VAL A 120 -14.84 10.68 -12.17
CA VAL A 120 -13.43 10.24 -12.25
C VAL A 120 -12.86 10.03 -10.85
N ALA A 121 -13.17 10.90 -9.89
CA ALA A 121 -12.74 10.72 -8.51
C ALA A 121 -13.34 9.47 -7.87
N ASN A 122 -14.66 9.25 -8.04
CA ASN A 122 -15.35 8.10 -7.46
C ASN A 122 -14.82 6.78 -8.04
N TRP A 123 -14.58 6.73 -9.35
CA TRP A 123 -13.97 5.57 -10.01
C TRP A 123 -12.58 5.24 -9.46
N LEU A 124 -11.72 6.25 -9.28
CA LEU A 124 -10.36 6.04 -8.73
C LEU A 124 -10.40 5.58 -7.27
N LEU A 125 -11.32 6.13 -6.47
CA LEU A 125 -11.50 5.71 -5.07
C LEU A 125 -12.07 4.30 -4.97
N LEU A 126 -13.04 3.94 -5.83
CA LEU A 126 -13.55 2.58 -5.93
C LEU A 126 -12.42 1.60 -6.32
N SER A 127 -11.65 1.93 -7.35
CA SER A 127 -10.51 1.12 -7.79
C SER A 127 -9.48 0.93 -6.66
N SER A 128 -9.16 1.99 -5.91
CA SER A 128 -8.27 1.89 -4.74
C SER A 128 -8.83 0.99 -3.64
N THR A 129 -10.16 0.95 -3.47
CA THR A 129 -10.82 0.07 -2.50
C THR A 129 -10.75 -1.39 -2.93
N LEU A 130 -10.90 -1.66 -4.23
CA LEU A 130 -10.68 -3.01 -4.76
C LEU A 130 -9.23 -3.46 -4.58
N VAL A 131 -8.25 -2.56 -4.73
CA VAL A 131 -6.84 -2.88 -4.42
C VAL A 131 -6.65 -3.22 -2.94
N ILE A 132 -7.32 -2.54 -2.01
CA ILE A 132 -7.31 -2.96 -0.60
C ILE A 132 -7.86 -4.38 -0.48
N ALA A 133 -9.00 -4.68 -1.10
CA ALA A 133 -9.61 -5.99 -1.03
C ALA A 133 -8.68 -7.11 -1.55
N VAL A 134 -7.99 -6.90 -2.68
CA VAL A 134 -7.07 -7.91 -3.22
C VAL A 134 -5.81 -8.07 -2.38
N ILE A 135 -5.34 -7.00 -1.74
CA ILE A 135 -4.27 -7.06 -0.74
C ILE A 135 -4.70 -7.98 0.41
N VAL A 136 -5.92 -7.82 0.95
CA VAL A 136 -6.44 -8.70 2.03
C VAL A 136 -6.52 -10.15 1.59
N VAL A 137 -7.19 -10.40 0.46
CA VAL A 137 -7.36 -11.76 -0.05
C VAL A 137 -6.00 -12.39 -0.31
N GLY A 138 -5.05 -11.68 -0.92
CA GLY A 138 -3.69 -12.18 -1.16
C GLY A 138 -2.90 -12.42 0.13
N GLY A 139 -3.10 -11.57 1.16
CA GLY A 139 -2.55 -11.79 2.50
C GLY A 139 -3.06 -13.08 3.11
N ILE A 140 -4.37 -13.32 3.04
CA ILE A 140 -4.99 -14.57 3.48
C ILE A 140 -4.43 -15.74 2.66
N THR A 141 -4.35 -15.62 1.33
CA THR A 141 -3.80 -16.66 0.44
C THR A 141 -2.39 -17.09 0.87
N ARG A 142 -1.53 -16.13 1.27
CA ARG A 142 -0.19 -16.41 1.81
C ARG A 142 -0.24 -17.06 3.20
N LEU A 143 -1.05 -16.52 4.11
CA LEU A 143 -1.14 -16.98 5.50
C LEU A 143 -1.72 -18.40 5.62
N THR A 144 -2.57 -18.80 4.68
CA THR A 144 -3.15 -20.14 4.58
C THR A 144 -2.40 -21.04 3.60
N GLU A 145 -1.22 -20.64 3.13
CA GLU A 145 -0.35 -21.43 2.24
C GLU A 145 -1.10 -22.00 1.01
N SER A 146 -1.96 -21.16 0.43
CA SER A 146 -2.79 -21.56 -0.72
C SER A 146 -2.28 -21.06 -2.05
N GLY A 147 -1.21 -20.25 -2.05
CA GLY A 147 -0.73 -19.54 -3.24
C GLY A 147 -0.06 -20.39 -4.33
N LEU A 148 0.06 -21.71 -4.15
CA LEU A 148 0.63 -22.65 -5.10
C LEU A 148 -0.36 -23.78 -5.49
N SER A 149 -1.63 -23.64 -5.14
CA SER A 149 -2.69 -24.61 -5.41
C SER A 149 -3.11 -24.67 -6.88
N ILE A 150 -2.95 -23.57 -7.64
CA ILE A 150 -3.25 -23.47 -9.07
C ILE A 150 -1.96 -23.32 -9.86
N THR A 151 -1.49 -24.42 -10.45
CA THR A 151 -0.20 -24.48 -11.15
C THR A 151 -0.22 -23.83 -12.54
N GLU A 152 -1.40 -23.66 -13.12
CA GLU A 152 -1.55 -23.17 -14.48
C GLU A 152 -1.85 -21.67 -14.54
N TRP A 153 -1.39 -21.04 -15.61
CA TRP A 153 -1.71 -19.66 -15.94
C TRP A 153 -2.74 -19.62 -17.06
N ARG A 154 -4.02 -19.51 -16.68
CA ARG A 154 -5.16 -19.38 -17.60
C ARG A 154 -5.86 -18.01 -17.43
N PRO A 155 -5.39 -16.94 -18.08
CA PRO A 155 -5.93 -15.59 -17.88
C PRO A 155 -7.41 -15.46 -18.24
N ILE A 156 -7.87 -16.16 -19.28
CA ILE A 156 -9.25 -16.07 -19.78
C ILE A 156 -10.06 -17.29 -19.36
N THR A 157 -9.62 -18.49 -19.69
CA THR A 157 -10.38 -19.73 -19.43
C THR A 157 -10.45 -20.12 -17.95
N GLY A 158 -9.55 -19.59 -17.10
CA GLY A 158 -9.55 -19.85 -15.65
C GLY A 158 -10.53 -18.98 -14.85
N ILE A 159 -11.51 -18.34 -15.49
CA ILE A 159 -12.55 -17.56 -14.79
C ILE A 159 -13.51 -18.49 -14.05
N LEU A 160 -13.92 -19.59 -14.70
CA LEU A 160 -14.77 -20.60 -14.08
C LEU A 160 -13.90 -21.58 -13.28
N PRO A 161 -14.24 -21.88 -12.02
CA PRO A 161 -13.60 -22.96 -11.28
C PRO A 161 -14.07 -24.32 -11.84
N PRO A 162 -13.40 -25.43 -11.49
CA PRO A 162 -13.87 -26.78 -11.82
C PRO A 162 -15.32 -27.00 -11.33
N LEU A 163 -16.18 -27.50 -12.21
CA LEU A 163 -17.61 -27.66 -11.92
C LEU A 163 -18.00 -29.13 -11.73
N SER A 164 -17.28 -30.04 -12.39
CA SER A 164 -17.50 -31.48 -12.30
C SER A 164 -16.50 -32.16 -11.37
N GLN A 165 -16.87 -33.33 -10.85
CA GLN A 165 -15.97 -34.14 -10.02
C GLN A 165 -14.72 -34.60 -10.81
N ALA A 166 -14.85 -34.84 -12.12
CA ALA A 166 -13.74 -35.23 -12.98
C ALA A 166 -12.71 -34.09 -13.11
N GLU A 167 -13.16 -32.85 -13.33
CA GLU A 167 -12.27 -31.68 -13.39
C GLU A 167 -11.58 -31.44 -12.05
N TRP A 168 -12.30 -31.57 -10.93
CA TRP A 168 -11.71 -31.45 -9.58
C TRP A 168 -10.61 -32.48 -9.33
N LYS A 169 -10.81 -33.73 -9.76
CA LYS A 169 -9.77 -34.77 -9.69
C LYS A 169 -8.56 -34.39 -10.55
N GLY A 170 -8.80 -33.92 -11.77
CA GLY A 170 -7.74 -33.48 -12.68
C GLY A 170 -6.87 -32.36 -12.09
N GLU A 171 -7.47 -31.32 -11.51
CA GLU A 171 -6.72 -30.24 -10.84
C GLU A 171 -6.00 -30.74 -9.58
N PHE A 172 -6.60 -31.64 -8.81
CA PHE A 172 -5.95 -32.21 -7.63
C PHE A 172 -4.75 -33.09 -8.01
N ASP A 173 -4.84 -33.84 -9.10
CA ASP A 173 -3.73 -34.68 -9.58
C ASP A 173 -2.54 -33.82 -10.07
N LYS A 174 -2.81 -32.67 -10.68
CA LYS A 174 -1.76 -31.66 -10.95
C LYS A 174 -1.14 -31.15 -9.66
N TYR A 175 -1.95 -30.84 -8.63
CA TYR A 175 -1.45 -30.39 -7.34
C TYR A 175 -0.57 -31.43 -6.66
N LYS A 176 -0.94 -32.72 -6.72
CA LYS A 176 -0.13 -33.84 -6.18
C LYS A 176 1.26 -33.95 -6.80
N ALA A 177 1.42 -33.48 -8.04
CA ALA A 177 2.71 -33.47 -8.71
C ALA A 177 3.66 -32.37 -8.18
N THR A 178 3.15 -31.39 -7.43
CA THR A 178 3.94 -30.25 -6.93
C THR A 178 4.83 -30.62 -5.73
N PRO A 179 5.94 -29.89 -5.50
CA PRO A 179 6.73 -30.02 -4.28
C PRO A 179 5.94 -29.70 -3.01
N GLU A 180 5.01 -28.73 -3.05
CA GLU A 180 4.20 -28.33 -1.90
C GLU A 180 3.32 -29.48 -1.40
N PHE A 181 2.65 -30.21 -2.31
CA PHE A 181 1.89 -31.40 -1.92
C PHE A 181 2.81 -32.48 -1.34
N ARG A 182 3.94 -32.78 -1.98
CA ARG A 182 4.83 -33.87 -1.53
C ARG A 182 5.44 -33.61 -0.15
N LEU A 183 5.81 -32.36 0.14
CA LEU A 183 6.55 -31.99 1.34
C LEU A 183 5.65 -31.51 2.49
N LEU A 184 4.56 -30.78 2.22
CA LEU A 184 3.73 -30.15 3.26
C LEU A 184 2.30 -30.73 3.35
N ASN A 185 1.72 -31.05 2.20
CA ASN A 185 0.29 -31.35 2.06
C ASN A 185 -0.04 -32.79 1.64
N SER A 186 0.87 -33.75 1.83
CA SER A 186 0.74 -35.12 1.32
C SER A 186 -0.44 -35.92 1.88
N ARG A 187 -1.10 -35.40 2.93
CA ARG A 187 -2.22 -36.03 3.64
C ARG A 187 -3.56 -35.33 3.43
N ILE A 188 -3.63 -34.26 2.63
CA ILE A 188 -4.89 -33.52 2.45
C ILE A 188 -5.86 -34.30 1.56
N SER A 189 -7.15 -34.19 1.85
CA SER A 189 -8.22 -34.74 1.02
C SER A 189 -8.53 -33.84 -0.18
N LEU A 190 -9.37 -34.32 -1.11
CA LEU A 190 -9.88 -33.49 -2.21
C LEU A 190 -10.67 -32.27 -1.69
N ASP A 191 -11.41 -32.40 -0.58
CA ASP A 191 -12.20 -31.31 -0.03
C ASP A 191 -11.32 -30.26 0.68
N ASP A 192 -10.22 -30.69 1.30
CA ASP A 192 -9.19 -29.79 1.80
C ASP A 192 -8.52 -29.02 0.65
N PHE A 193 -8.22 -29.71 -0.45
CA PHE A 193 -7.66 -29.09 -1.67
C PHE A 193 -8.60 -28.03 -2.25
N LYS A 194 -9.91 -28.28 -2.32
CA LYS A 194 -10.89 -27.27 -2.78
C LYS A 194 -10.80 -25.98 -1.97
N SER A 195 -10.56 -26.08 -0.66
CA SER A 195 -10.49 -24.91 0.22
C SER A 195 -9.31 -24.00 -0.13
N ILE A 196 -8.11 -24.56 -0.34
CA ILE A 196 -6.94 -23.79 -0.78
C ILE A 196 -7.09 -23.31 -2.23
N TYR A 197 -7.68 -24.13 -3.10
CA TYR A 197 -7.93 -23.78 -4.50
C TYR A 197 -8.86 -22.56 -4.61
N TYR A 198 -9.99 -22.54 -3.90
CA TYR A 198 -10.94 -21.43 -3.95
C TYR A 198 -10.35 -20.13 -3.41
N MET A 199 -9.45 -20.20 -2.43
CA MET A 199 -8.76 -19.03 -1.90
C MET A 199 -7.86 -18.40 -2.97
N GLU A 200 -7.05 -19.21 -3.65
CA GLU A 200 -6.18 -18.73 -4.73
C GLU A 200 -6.98 -18.30 -5.96
N TRP A 201 -7.99 -19.07 -6.36
CA TRP A 201 -8.91 -18.71 -7.45
C TRP A 201 -9.57 -17.37 -7.16
N GLY A 202 -10.12 -17.17 -5.96
CA GLY A 202 -10.76 -15.90 -5.56
C GLY A 202 -9.80 -14.72 -5.64
N HIS A 203 -8.56 -14.88 -5.18
CA HIS A 203 -7.50 -13.87 -5.34
C HIS A 203 -7.25 -13.51 -6.81
N ARG A 204 -7.09 -14.53 -7.67
CA ARG A 204 -6.84 -14.36 -9.11
C ARG A 204 -8.03 -13.72 -9.83
N ILE A 205 -9.27 -14.08 -9.49
CA ILE A 205 -10.49 -13.48 -10.07
C ILE A 205 -10.59 -12.02 -9.67
N LEU A 206 -10.36 -11.69 -8.39
CA LEU A 206 -10.39 -10.32 -7.92
C LEU A 206 -9.35 -9.44 -8.65
N GLY A 207 -8.16 -9.97 -8.92
CA GLY A 207 -7.16 -9.30 -9.77
C GLY A 207 -7.68 -8.96 -11.17
N ARG A 208 -8.42 -9.87 -11.82
CA ARG A 208 -9.04 -9.62 -13.14
C ARG A 208 -10.14 -8.56 -13.09
N VAL A 209 -10.99 -8.63 -12.06
CA VAL A 209 -12.05 -7.64 -11.83
C VAL A 209 -11.45 -6.25 -11.67
N ILE A 210 -10.33 -6.11 -10.93
CA ILE A 210 -9.60 -4.84 -10.79
C ILE A 210 -9.07 -4.36 -12.15
N GLY A 211 -8.48 -5.28 -12.94
CA GLY A 211 -8.05 -5.02 -14.31
C GLY A 211 -9.13 -4.33 -15.14
N LEU A 212 -10.31 -4.94 -15.21
CA LEU A 212 -11.45 -4.40 -15.97
C LEU A 212 -12.01 -3.11 -15.35
N ALA A 213 -12.19 -3.09 -14.03
CA ALA A 213 -12.73 -1.94 -13.30
C ALA A 213 -11.85 -0.69 -13.39
N PHE A 214 -10.54 -0.85 -13.62
CA PHE A 214 -9.63 0.27 -13.86
C PHE A 214 -9.48 0.59 -15.34
N VAL A 215 -9.20 -0.38 -16.20
CA VAL A 215 -8.84 -0.13 -17.60
C VAL A 215 -10.03 0.36 -18.43
N LEU A 216 -11.24 -0.19 -18.22
CA LEU A 216 -12.41 0.21 -19.02
C LEU A 216 -12.81 1.67 -18.77
N PRO A 217 -12.96 2.16 -17.51
CA PRO A 217 -13.27 3.57 -17.30
C PRO A 217 -12.11 4.49 -17.71
N LEU A 218 -10.85 4.05 -17.60
CA LEU A 218 -9.71 4.81 -18.12
C LEU A 218 -9.83 5.04 -19.62
N ALA A 219 -10.12 4.00 -20.39
CA ALA A 219 -10.33 4.10 -21.83
C ALA A 219 -11.51 5.04 -22.15
N TYR A 220 -12.65 4.85 -21.47
CA TYR A 220 -13.82 5.69 -21.63
C TYR A 220 -13.54 7.17 -21.34
N PHE A 221 -12.97 7.52 -20.18
CA PHE A 221 -12.71 8.91 -19.82
C PHE A 221 -11.63 9.57 -20.69
N THR A 222 -10.68 8.78 -21.20
CA THR A 222 -9.68 9.26 -22.16
C THR A 222 -10.35 9.62 -23.48
N PHE A 223 -11.16 8.70 -24.04
CA PHE A 223 -11.89 8.91 -25.28
C PHE A 223 -12.87 10.10 -25.18
N ARG A 224 -13.58 10.22 -24.05
CA ARG A 224 -14.49 11.35 -23.78
C ARG A 224 -13.78 12.65 -23.41
N GLN A 225 -12.45 12.70 -23.46
CA GLN A 225 -11.62 13.85 -23.10
C GLN A 225 -11.95 14.44 -21.71
N ARG A 226 -12.36 13.60 -20.75
CA ARG A 226 -12.74 14.00 -19.38
C ARG A 226 -11.56 14.05 -18.41
N LEU A 227 -10.35 13.73 -18.88
CA LEU A 227 -9.14 13.69 -18.06
C LEU A 227 -8.28 14.94 -18.29
N SER A 228 -7.98 15.66 -17.21
CA SER A 228 -7.01 16.75 -17.22
C SER A 228 -5.63 16.28 -17.69
N ARG A 229 -4.87 17.15 -18.37
CA ARG A 229 -3.57 16.79 -18.98
C ARG A 229 -2.58 16.19 -17.97
N SER A 230 -2.55 16.73 -16.75
CA SER A 230 -1.66 16.25 -15.68
C SER A 230 -2.04 14.88 -15.11
N LEU A 231 -3.27 14.41 -15.35
CA LEU A 231 -3.77 13.14 -14.81
C LEU A 231 -3.56 11.97 -15.78
N ARG A 232 -3.55 12.21 -17.10
CA ARG A 232 -3.49 11.15 -18.12
C ARG A 232 -2.25 10.27 -18.00
N GLY A 233 -1.06 10.87 -17.98
CA GLY A 233 0.20 10.13 -17.87
C GLY A 233 0.29 9.24 -16.63
N PRO A 234 0.02 9.77 -15.41
CA PRO A 234 -0.04 8.95 -14.21
C PRO A 234 -1.02 7.78 -14.28
N LEU A 235 -2.21 7.96 -14.87
CA LEU A 235 -3.18 6.86 -14.99
C LEU A 235 -2.75 5.78 -15.99
N ILE A 236 -2.09 6.15 -17.08
CA ILE A 236 -1.48 5.18 -18.02
C ILE A 236 -0.37 4.41 -17.31
N GLY A 237 0.47 5.09 -16.54
CA GLY A 237 1.50 4.44 -15.72
C GLY A 237 0.91 3.47 -14.69
N MET A 238 -0.22 3.81 -14.06
CA MET A 238 -0.95 2.90 -13.16
C MET A 238 -1.53 1.69 -13.89
N ALA A 239 -2.05 1.86 -15.11
CA ALA A 239 -2.53 0.74 -15.94
C ALA A 239 -1.38 -0.21 -16.31
N ALA A 240 -0.22 0.33 -16.68
CA ALA A 240 0.98 -0.47 -16.94
C ALA A 240 1.46 -1.21 -15.69
N LEU A 241 1.46 -0.56 -14.52
CA LEU A 241 1.80 -1.19 -13.24
C LEU A 241 0.80 -2.29 -12.86
N LEU A 242 -0.49 -2.12 -13.14
CA LEU A 242 -1.52 -3.14 -12.93
C LEU A 242 -1.30 -4.36 -13.84
N GLY A 243 -0.89 -4.16 -15.10
CA GLY A 243 -0.47 -5.26 -15.98
C GLY A 243 0.78 -5.98 -15.44
N ALA A 244 1.79 -5.21 -15.02
CA ALA A 244 3.01 -5.74 -14.41
C ALA A 244 2.74 -6.51 -13.10
N GLN A 245 1.71 -6.12 -12.34
CA GLN A 245 1.26 -6.87 -11.16
C GLN A 245 0.80 -8.29 -11.52
N GLY A 246 0.05 -8.45 -12.61
CA GLY A 246 -0.34 -9.77 -13.10
C GLY A 246 0.86 -10.64 -13.48
N VAL A 247 1.84 -10.06 -14.20
CA VAL A 247 3.08 -10.74 -14.58
C VAL A 247 3.91 -11.13 -13.36
N LEU A 248 4.05 -10.22 -12.39
CA LEU A 248 4.77 -10.47 -11.15
C LEU A 248 4.10 -11.54 -10.29
N GLY A 249 2.77 -11.55 -10.24
CA GLY A 249 1.99 -12.59 -9.56
C GLY A 249 2.16 -13.97 -10.21
N TRP A 250 2.15 -14.04 -11.55
CA TRP A 250 2.49 -15.27 -12.27
C TRP A 250 3.90 -15.76 -11.93
N TYR A 251 4.90 -14.86 -11.99
CA TYR A 251 6.29 -15.18 -11.68
C TYR A 251 6.45 -15.71 -10.24
N MET A 252 5.73 -15.14 -9.27
CA MET A 252 5.69 -15.61 -7.88
C MET A 252 5.26 -17.08 -7.77
N VAL A 253 4.20 -17.48 -8.48
CA VAL A 253 3.68 -18.86 -8.44
C VAL A 253 4.62 -19.80 -9.17
N GLN A 254 4.99 -19.48 -10.42
CA GLN A 254 5.82 -20.34 -11.25
C GLN A 254 7.13 -20.71 -10.55
N SER A 255 7.79 -19.71 -9.98
CA SER A 255 9.07 -19.90 -9.29
C SER A 255 8.98 -20.63 -7.95
N GLY A 256 7.78 -20.71 -7.35
CA GLY A 256 7.50 -21.53 -6.16
C GLY A 256 7.24 -23.00 -6.49
N LEU A 257 7.05 -23.35 -7.76
CA LEU A 257 6.80 -24.74 -8.21
C LEU A 257 8.07 -25.43 -8.74
N GLU A 258 9.14 -24.67 -8.97
CA GLU A 258 10.37 -25.16 -9.61
C GLU A 258 11.21 -25.99 -8.62
N PRO A 259 11.42 -27.30 -8.87
CA PRO A 259 12.07 -28.20 -7.91
C PRO A 259 13.53 -27.83 -7.58
N THR A 260 14.24 -27.20 -8.51
CA THR A 260 15.65 -26.81 -8.34
C THR A 260 15.85 -25.73 -7.29
N ASN A 261 14.81 -24.96 -6.98
CA ASN A 261 14.84 -23.93 -5.94
C ASN A 261 14.81 -24.53 -4.53
N PHE A 262 14.64 -25.84 -4.39
CA PHE A 262 14.50 -26.55 -3.11
C PHE A 262 15.60 -27.60 -2.85
N ILE A 263 16.74 -27.51 -3.56
CA ILE A 263 17.85 -28.48 -3.46
C ILE A 263 18.72 -28.30 -2.20
N ALA A 264 18.53 -27.23 -1.42
CA ALA A 264 19.15 -27.12 -0.10
C ALA A 264 18.32 -27.91 0.93
N ASP A 265 18.98 -28.67 1.82
CA ASP A 265 18.37 -29.68 2.72
C ASP A 265 17.21 -29.18 3.62
N ASP A 266 16.96 -27.86 3.69
CA ASP A 266 15.91 -27.22 4.51
C ASP A 266 14.92 -26.33 3.72
N ALA A 267 14.90 -26.40 2.38
CA ALA A 267 14.13 -25.47 1.56
C ALA A 267 12.62 -25.81 1.50
N VAL A 268 11.80 -25.00 2.18
CA VAL A 268 10.33 -25.12 2.17
C VAL A 268 9.75 -24.60 0.84
N PRO A 269 8.88 -25.37 0.14
CA PRO A 269 8.14 -24.89 -1.04
C PRO A 269 7.23 -23.72 -0.71
N ARG A 270 7.66 -22.50 -1.01
CA ARG A 270 6.87 -21.28 -0.81
C ARG A 270 7.34 -20.16 -1.74
N VAL A 271 6.48 -19.15 -1.90
CA VAL A 271 6.83 -17.93 -2.63
C VAL A 271 7.94 -17.19 -1.88
N SER A 272 9.03 -16.86 -2.58
CA SER A 272 10.13 -16.06 -2.03
C SER A 272 9.63 -14.74 -1.42
N GLN A 273 10.11 -14.42 -0.23
CA GLN A 273 9.79 -13.19 0.49
C GLN A 273 10.16 -11.93 -0.30
N TYR A 274 11.19 -12.00 -1.15
CA TYR A 274 11.54 -10.89 -2.05
C TYR A 274 10.46 -10.63 -3.09
N ARG A 275 9.92 -11.69 -3.70
CA ARG A 275 8.86 -11.57 -4.71
C ARG A 275 7.55 -11.14 -4.07
N LEU A 276 7.24 -11.66 -2.88
CA LEU A 276 6.10 -11.22 -2.07
C LEU A 276 6.20 -9.72 -1.72
N ALA A 277 7.37 -9.27 -1.25
CA ALA A 277 7.60 -7.86 -0.95
C ALA A 277 7.50 -6.98 -2.20
N ALA A 278 8.08 -7.40 -3.33
CA ALA A 278 7.96 -6.66 -4.59
C ALA A 278 6.50 -6.54 -5.05
N HIS A 279 5.72 -7.61 -4.93
CA HIS A 279 4.32 -7.64 -5.33
C HIS A 279 3.45 -6.76 -4.44
N LEU A 280 3.56 -6.91 -3.11
CA LEU A 280 2.88 -6.04 -2.16
C LEU A 280 3.30 -4.57 -2.34
N GLY A 281 4.59 -4.30 -2.49
CA GLY A 281 5.12 -2.95 -2.68
C GLY A 281 4.54 -2.26 -3.91
N ALA A 282 4.48 -2.96 -5.05
CA ALA A 282 3.86 -2.42 -6.25
C ALA A 282 2.33 -2.28 -6.11
N ALA A 283 1.64 -3.16 -5.39
CA ALA A 283 0.22 -2.99 -5.05
C ALA A 283 -0.02 -1.76 -4.17
N LEU A 284 0.85 -1.50 -3.17
CA LEU A 284 0.79 -0.32 -2.31
C LEU A 284 1.05 0.98 -3.08
N VAL A 285 1.97 0.97 -4.05
CA VAL A 285 2.21 2.11 -4.96
C VAL A 285 0.98 2.38 -5.84
N LEU A 286 0.41 1.32 -6.41
CA LEU A 286 -0.80 1.42 -7.24
C LEU A 286 -1.98 1.98 -6.41
N TYR A 287 -2.19 1.42 -5.21
CA TYR A 287 -3.17 1.89 -4.23
C TYR A 287 -2.98 3.38 -3.91
N ALA A 288 -1.77 3.77 -3.48
CA ALA A 288 -1.44 5.14 -3.09
C ALA A 288 -1.69 6.11 -4.24
N GLY A 289 -1.32 5.71 -5.46
CA GLY A 289 -1.56 6.46 -6.68
C GLY A 289 -3.05 6.70 -6.95
N MET A 290 -3.86 5.63 -6.97
CA MET A 290 -5.31 5.72 -7.21
C MET A 290 -6.02 6.54 -6.13
N PHE A 291 -5.71 6.27 -4.85
CA PHE A 291 -6.30 6.98 -3.71
C PHE A 291 -5.96 8.47 -3.74
N ALA A 292 -4.68 8.81 -3.94
CA ALA A 292 -4.24 10.20 -4.01
C ALA A 292 -4.82 10.92 -5.23
N ALA A 293 -4.89 10.28 -6.40
CA ALA A 293 -5.49 10.85 -7.60
C ALA A 293 -7.00 11.07 -7.44
N GLY A 294 -7.73 10.12 -6.84
CA GLY A 294 -9.15 10.23 -6.58
C GLY A 294 -9.47 11.41 -5.64
N LEU A 295 -8.76 11.52 -4.52
CA LEU A 295 -8.90 12.65 -3.60
C LEU A 295 -8.45 13.98 -4.22
N ALA A 296 -7.40 13.96 -5.04
CA ALA A 296 -6.94 15.12 -5.80
C ALA A 296 -8.03 15.67 -6.73
N VAL A 297 -8.64 14.82 -7.56
CA VAL A 297 -9.72 15.23 -8.47
C VAL A 297 -10.91 15.78 -7.69
N LYS A 298 -11.31 15.11 -6.59
CA LYS A 298 -12.42 15.56 -5.74
C LYS A 298 -12.16 16.94 -5.11
N THR A 299 -10.93 17.18 -4.64
CA THR A 299 -10.54 18.46 -4.04
C THR A 299 -10.39 19.56 -5.08
N ASP A 300 -9.86 19.24 -6.26
CA ASP A 300 -9.72 20.18 -7.38
C ASP A 300 -11.08 20.64 -7.91
N TRP A 301 -12.05 19.73 -8.04
CA TRP A 301 -13.40 20.07 -8.44
C TRP A 301 -14.08 21.04 -7.46
N ARG A 302 -13.99 20.75 -6.15
CA ARG A 302 -14.52 21.62 -5.10
C ARG A 302 -13.83 22.97 -5.07
N PHE A 303 -12.52 23.01 -5.26
CA PHE A 303 -11.77 24.27 -5.31
C PHE A 303 -12.18 25.13 -6.51
N ALA A 304 -12.30 24.52 -7.70
CA ALA A 304 -12.70 25.24 -8.91
C ALA A 304 -14.10 25.88 -8.78
N ARG A 305 -15.05 25.15 -8.19
CA ARG A 305 -16.43 25.60 -8.00
C ARG A 305 -16.57 26.57 -6.83
N ASP A 306 -16.16 26.15 -5.63
CA ASP A 306 -16.52 26.82 -4.38
C ASP A 306 -15.37 27.69 -3.84
N GLY A 307 -14.16 27.60 -4.40
CA GLY A 307 -12.97 28.27 -3.87
C GLY A 307 -12.43 27.69 -2.56
N VAL A 308 -13.06 26.62 -2.04
CA VAL A 308 -12.70 26.01 -0.76
C VAL A 308 -11.42 25.19 -0.91
N TRP A 309 -10.34 25.62 -0.26
CA TRP A 309 -9.10 24.87 -0.15
C TRP A 309 -8.85 24.45 1.30
N SER A 310 -8.65 23.15 1.55
CA SER A 310 -8.19 22.62 2.84
C SER A 310 -9.01 23.05 4.08
N ARG A 311 -10.27 23.47 3.90
CA ARG A 311 -11.13 24.10 4.92
C ARG A 311 -10.47 25.31 5.59
N LEU A 312 -9.74 26.10 4.82
CA LEU A 312 -9.21 27.40 5.24
C LEU A 312 -10.38 28.38 5.47
N ARG A 313 -10.38 29.08 6.61
CA ARG A 313 -11.49 29.97 7.04
C ARG A 313 -11.01 31.35 7.52
N ASP A 314 -9.72 31.62 7.44
CA ASP A 314 -9.06 32.77 8.06
C ASP A 314 -8.63 33.85 7.06
N GLY A 315 -9.26 33.88 5.88
CA GLY A 315 -9.01 34.86 4.83
C GLY A 315 -7.71 34.68 4.03
N ARG A 316 -6.79 33.83 4.49
CA ARG A 316 -5.52 33.57 3.79
C ARG A 316 -5.75 32.86 2.45
N THR A 317 -4.83 33.06 1.53
CA THR A 317 -4.78 32.30 0.27
C THR A 317 -4.03 30.98 0.43
N TRP A 318 -4.27 30.00 -0.46
CA TRP A 318 -3.53 28.75 -0.43
C TRP A 318 -2.03 28.98 -0.75
N GLU A 319 -1.72 30.00 -1.56
CA GLU A 319 -0.36 30.44 -1.88
C GLU A 319 0.39 30.90 -0.63
N GLU A 320 -0.22 31.76 0.18
CA GLU A 320 0.36 32.27 1.43
C GLU A 320 0.69 31.11 2.38
N VAL A 321 -0.26 30.21 2.59
CA VAL A 321 -0.09 29.04 3.47
C VAL A 321 1.04 28.14 2.97
N LEU A 322 1.09 27.81 1.68
CA LEU A 322 2.12 26.93 1.13
C LEU A 322 3.51 27.59 1.00
N ARG A 323 3.59 28.93 0.96
CA ARG A 323 4.87 29.66 0.96
C ARG A 323 5.50 29.71 2.35
N ASN A 324 4.69 29.63 3.41
CA ASN A 324 5.15 29.68 4.79
C ASN A 324 6.22 28.59 5.09
N PRO A 325 7.42 28.95 5.59
CA PRO A 325 8.49 28.01 5.89
C PRO A 325 8.12 26.96 6.95
N VAL A 326 7.25 27.29 7.91
CA VAL A 326 6.74 26.35 8.91
C VAL A 326 5.92 25.25 8.24
N VAL A 327 5.06 25.60 7.28
CA VAL A 327 4.25 24.64 6.52
C VAL A 327 5.12 23.78 5.62
N LYS A 328 6.17 24.35 5.00
CA LYS A 328 7.14 23.58 4.20
C LYS A 328 7.87 22.53 5.04
N ARG A 329 8.34 22.90 6.24
CA ARG A 329 8.97 21.96 7.19
C ARG A 329 7.99 20.87 7.64
N PHE A 330 6.76 21.27 8.00
CA PHE A 330 5.72 20.30 8.38
C PHE A 330 5.43 19.30 7.26
N LYS A 331 5.29 19.79 6.02
CA LYS A 331 5.07 18.94 4.84
C LYS A 331 6.24 17.98 4.61
N LEU A 332 7.48 18.42 4.81
CA LEU A 332 8.65 17.54 4.74
C LEU A 332 8.57 16.43 5.81
N TYR A 333 8.27 16.76 7.05
CA TYR A 333 8.10 15.77 8.13
C TYR A 333 6.97 14.78 7.81
N ALA A 334 5.83 15.27 7.33
CA ALA A 334 4.73 14.42 6.89
C ALA A 334 5.13 13.48 5.73
N SER A 335 5.96 13.95 4.79
CA SER A 335 6.48 13.11 3.70
C SER A 335 7.43 12.03 4.22
N ILE A 336 8.31 12.36 5.17
CA ILE A 336 9.22 11.40 5.81
C ILE A 336 8.41 10.33 6.55
N VAL A 337 7.42 10.75 7.35
CA VAL A 337 6.52 9.82 8.06
C VAL A 337 5.75 8.94 7.07
N THR A 338 5.27 9.49 5.95
CA THR A 338 4.60 8.69 4.91
C THR A 338 5.53 7.64 4.31
N GLY A 339 6.80 8.00 4.06
CA GLY A 339 7.83 7.07 3.60
C GLY A 339 8.13 5.97 4.63
N LEU A 340 8.21 6.32 5.92
CA LEU A 340 8.39 5.35 7.01
C LEU A 340 7.20 4.39 7.16
N VAL A 341 5.97 4.89 7.04
CA VAL A 341 4.76 4.04 7.03
C VAL A 341 4.82 3.04 5.87
N LEU A 342 5.18 3.50 4.67
CA LEU A 342 5.31 2.63 3.49
C LEU A 342 6.42 1.58 3.69
N LEU A 343 7.58 2.00 4.20
CA LEU A 343 8.71 1.10 4.47
C LEU A 343 8.36 0.04 5.53
N THR A 344 7.65 0.43 6.59
CA THR A 344 7.20 -0.48 7.65
C THR A 344 6.15 -1.46 7.13
N ALA A 345 5.21 -1.01 6.30
CA ALA A 345 4.26 -1.91 5.65
C ALA A 345 4.97 -2.91 4.73
N LEU A 346 6.00 -2.47 3.99
CA LEU A 346 6.79 -3.33 3.11
C LEU A 346 7.63 -4.36 3.89
N SER A 347 8.23 -3.97 5.01
CA SER A 347 9.00 -4.92 5.84
C SER A 347 8.11 -6.04 6.41
N GLY A 348 6.81 -5.77 6.59
CA GLY A 348 5.82 -6.79 6.95
C GLY A 348 5.70 -7.95 5.95
N ALA A 349 5.98 -7.71 4.66
CA ALA A 349 6.00 -8.77 3.65
C ALA A 349 7.15 -9.76 3.87
N PHE A 350 8.29 -9.29 4.37
CA PHE A 350 9.41 -10.18 4.73
C PHE A 350 9.06 -11.00 5.97
N VAL A 351 8.41 -10.38 6.96
CA VAL A 351 7.92 -11.09 8.17
C VAL A 351 6.94 -12.20 7.80
N ALA A 352 5.96 -11.91 6.94
CA ALA A 352 5.00 -12.90 6.47
C ALA A 352 5.64 -13.95 5.55
N GLY A 353 6.60 -13.54 4.71
CA GLY A 353 7.30 -14.43 3.79
C GLY A 353 8.12 -15.50 4.50
N LEU A 354 8.82 -15.13 5.58
CA LEU A 354 9.67 -16.02 6.38
C LEU A 354 8.96 -16.69 7.57
N ASP A 355 7.65 -16.45 7.74
CA ASP A 355 6.90 -16.83 8.94
C ASP A 355 7.55 -16.31 10.25
N ALA A 356 8.28 -15.20 10.16
CA ALA A 356 9.07 -14.61 11.24
C ALA A 356 8.22 -14.10 12.41
N GLY A 357 6.90 -13.93 12.21
CA GLY A 357 5.96 -13.58 13.27
C GLY A 357 5.84 -14.63 14.37
N LEU A 358 6.33 -15.85 14.16
CA LEU A 358 6.26 -16.99 15.09
C LEU A 358 7.57 -17.23 15.88
N VAL A 359 8.60 -16.40 15.68
CA VAL A 359 9.91 -16.60 16.30
C VAL A 359 9.91 -16.15 17.76
N TYR A 360 9.63 -14.87 18.00
CA TYR A 360 9.42 -14.32 19.34
C TYR A 360 7.99 -13.81 19.48
N ASN A 361 7.22 -14.29 20.46
CA ASN A 361 5.80 -13.95 20.62
C ASN A 361 5.47 -13.16 21.89
N GLU A 362 6.46 -12.43 22.39
CA GLU A 362 6.37 -11.51 23.52
C GLU A 362 6.63 -10.07 23.08
N PHE A 363 6.14 -9.12 23.87
CA PHE A 363 6.32 -7.68 23.66
C PHE A 363 6.41 -6.96 25.02
N PRO A 364 7.33 -6.00 25.22
CA PRO A 364 8.30 -5.47 24.25
C PRO A 364 9.55 -6.34 24.07
N LEU A 365 9.70 -7.40 24.87
CA LEU A 365 10.88 -8.27 24.88
C LEU A 365 10.89 -9.26 23.70
N MET A 366 12.06 -9.87 23.47
CA MET A 366 12.39 -10.94 22.53
C MET A 366 13.41 -11.86 23.22
N GLY A 367 12.96 -12.98 23.76
CA GLY A 367 13.75 -13.92 24.54
C GLY A 367 14.08 -13.38 25.94
N GLY A 368 13.13 -12.69 26.58
CA GLY A 368 13.36 -12.02 27.87
C GLY A 368 14.29 -10.80 27.83
N ARG A 369 14.67 -10.30 26.65
CA ARG A 369 15.56 -9.14 26.43
C ARG A 369 14.94 -8.17 25.44
N LEU A 370 15.35 -6.90 25.42
CA LEU A 370 14.84 -5.94 24.41
C LEU A 370 15.32 -6.25 22.98
N THR A 371 16.48 -6.89 22.85
CA THR A 371 17.04 -7.30 21.55
C THR A 371 17.48 -8.76 21.63
N PRO A 372 17.26 -9.56 20.57
CA PRO A 372 17.85 -10.89 20.49
C PRO A 372 19.37 -10.85 20.59
N PRO A 373 20.03 -11.95 20.98
CA PRO A 373 21.48 -12.06 20.96
C PRO A 373 22.08 -11.77 19.58
N LEU A 374 23.23 -11.09 19.53
CA LEU A 374 23.88 -10.75 18.26
C LEU A 374 24.18 -11.98 17.38
N LYS A 375 24.51 -13.11 18.01
CA LYS A 375 24.72 -14.40 17.33
C LYS A 375 23.49 -14.89 16.55
N GLU A 376 22.29 -14.53 17.02
CA GLU A 376 21.04 -14.86 16.33
C GLU A 376 20.73 -13.83 15.24
N LEU A 377 21.02 -12.54 15.49
CA LEU A 377 20.77 -11.48 14.50
C LEU A 377 21.73 -11.54 13.30
N LEU A 378 22.97 -11.97 13.52
CA LEU A 378 24.03 -12.04 12.52
C LEU A 378 24.55 -13.47 12.41
N SER A 379 23.64 -14.44 12.26
CA SER A 379 24.03 -15.85 12.16
C SER A 379 24.77 -16.11 10.83
N PRO A 380 25.93 -16.78 10.87
CA PRO A 380 26.65 -17.19 9.65
C PRO A 380 25.82 -18.08 8.71
N GLN A 381 24.83 -18.81 9.25
CA GLN A 381 23.96 -19.70 8.47
C GLN A 381 23.15 -18.95 7.39
N TYR A 382 22.77 -17.70 7.68
CA TYR A 382 22.04 -16.84 6.73
C TYR A 382 22.97 -15.88 5.97
N ALA A 383 24.26 -15.85 6.31
CA ALA A 383 25.23 -14.96 5.69
C ALA A 383 25.85 -15.55 4.41
N THR A 384 25.82 -16.86 4.22
CA THR A 384 26.61 -17.51 3.16
C THR A 384 25.73 -18.00 2.00
N THR A 385 26.11 -17.64 0.77
CA THR A 385 25.66 -18.37 -0.42
C THR A 385 26.74 -19.36 -0.80
N THR A 386 26.45 -20.65 -0.75
CA THR A 386 27.36 -21.68 -1.24
C THR A 386 27.12 -21.86 -2.73
N THR A 387 27.95 -21.22 -3.56
CA THR A 387 27.98 -21.51 -5.00
C THR A 387 29.00 -22.59 -5.25
N THR A 388 28.54 -23.69 -5.86
CA THR A 388 29.41 -24.79 -6.22
C THR A 388 29.74 -24.70 -7.70
N THR A 389 30.95 -24.28 -8.03
CA THR A 389 31.44 -24.21 -9.42
C THR A 389 32.29 -25.44 -9.74
N ILE A 390 32.15 -26.00 -10.94
CA ILE A 390 33.07 -27.02 -11.44
C ILE A 390 34.18 -26.31 -12.20
N ASP A 391 35.44 -26.57 -11.84
CA ASP A 391 36.60 -26.02 -12.56
C ASP A 391 36.87 -26.79 -13.87
N HIS A 392 37.78 -26.28 -14.70
CA HIS A 392 38.14 -26.91 -15.98
C HIS A 392 38.74 -28.32 -15.83
N ASN A 393 39.14 -28.71 -14.62
CA ASN A 393 39.67 -30.04 -14.30
C ASN A 393 38.59 -30.95 -13.67
N ASN A 394 37.31 -30.56 -13.76
CA ASN A 394 36.17 -31.26 -13.18
C ASN A 394 36.18 -31.34 -11.64
N ASN A 395 36.94 -30.48 -10.96
CA ASN A 395 36.90 -30.38 -9.51
C ASN A 395 35.79 -29.45 -9.05
N LYS A 396 35.11 -29.89 -8.00
CA LYS A 396 34.02 -29.14 -7.37
C LYS A 396 34.61 -28.07 -6.44
N LYS A 397 34.67 -26.81 -6.89
CA LYS A 397 35.14 -25.67 -6.09
C LYS A 397 33.96 -24.98 -5.39
N ARG A 398 33.99 -24.99 -4.06
CA ARG A 398 33.01 -24.28 -3.21
C ARG A 398 33.45 -22.83 -3.06
N ASN A 399 32.65 -21.89 -3.55
CA ASN A 399 32.85 -20.46 -3.32
C ASN A 399 31.79 -19.96 -2.36
N ASP A 400 32.20 -19.71 -1.12
CA ASP A 400 31.37 -19.12 -0.09
C ASP A 400 31.57 -17.60 -0.09
N ASN A 401 30.54 -16.84 -0.43
CA ASN A 401 30.56 -15.39 -0.27
C ASN A 401 29.77 -15.00 1.00
N PRO A 402 30.44 -14.60 2.10
CA PRO A 402 29.76 -14.20 3.32
C PRO A 402 29.19 -12.78 3.17
N GLY A 403 27.92 -12.68 2.81
CA GLY A 403 27.17 -11.43 2.85
C GLY A 403 26.39 -11.30 4.15
N LEU A 404 26.99 -10.74 5.21
CA LEU A 404 26.30 -10.50 6.50
C LEU A 404 24.99 -9.73 6.35
N TRP A 405 24.88 -8.87 5.32
CA TRP A 405 23.68 -8.11 4.98
C TRP A 405 22.45 -8.99 4.66
N ARG A 406 22.66 -10.25 4.26
CA ARG A 406 21.56 -11.18 3.96
C ARG A 406 20.72 -11.50 5.20
N ASN A 407 21.29 -11.41 6.40
CA ASN A 407 20.53 -11.60 7.64
C ASN A 407 19.32 -10.65 7.72
N PHE A 408 19.43 -9.41 7.25
CA PHE A 408 18.32 -8.44 7.27
C PHE A 408 17.12 -8.83 6.39
N PHE A 409 17.25 -9.85 5.52
CA PHE A 409 16.21 -10.26 4.57
C PHE A 409 15.91 -11.77 4.56
N GLU A 410 16.83 -12.59 5.09
CA GLU A 410 16.74 -14.06 5.09
C GLU A 410 16.62 -14.63 6.50
N ASN A 411 17.10 -13.93 7.53
CA ASN A 411 17.08 -14.41 8.90
C ASN A 411 15.74 -14.02 9.56
N PRO A 412 14.88 -14.99 9.92
CA PRO A 412 13.59 -14.70 10.51
C PRO A 412 13.68 -13.86 11.80
N THR A 413 14.67 -14.11 12.66
CA THR A 413 14.88 -13.34 13.90
C THR A 413 15.20 -11.88 13.61
N THR A 414 16.11 -11.63 12.67
CA THR A 414 16.54 -10.27 12.28
C THR A 414 15.40 -9.53 11.60
N VAL A 415 14.72 -10.16 10.65
CA VAL A 415 13.56 -9.57 9.96
C VAL A 415 12.44 -9.22 10.93
N GLN A 416 12.16 -10.07 11.92
CA GLN A 416 11.17 -9.77 12.94
C GLN A 416 11.60 -8.56 13.79
N PHE A 417 12.87 -8.52 14.22
CA PHE A 417 13.43 -7.42 14.99
C PHE A 417 13.39 -6.09 14.22
N ASP A 418 13.85 -6.08 12.97
CA ASP A 418 13.87 -4.90 12.10
C ASP A 418 12.46 -4.35 11.88
N HIS A 419 11.48 -5.22 11.64
CA HIS A 419 10.09 -4.79 11.50
C HIS A 419 9.55 -4.14 12.77
N ARG A 420 9.84 -4.71 13.95
CA ARG A 420 9.48 -4.10 15.24
C ARG A 420 10.14 -2.73 15.42
N LEU A 421 11.42 -2.60 15.09
CA LEU A 421 12.16 -1.35 15.18
C LEU A 421 11.59 -0.27 14.25
N LEU A 422 11.26 -0.64 13.01
CA LEU A 422 10.59 0.23 12.05
C LEU A 422 9.19 0.64 12.54
N ALA A 423 8.43 -0.28 13.15
CA ALA A 423 7.12 0.01 13.72
C ALA A 423 7.20 1.01 14.89
N MET A 424 8.14 0.81 15.83
CA MET A 424 8.36 1.74 16.94
C MET A 424 8.80 3.12 16.45
N THR A 425 9.73 3.17 15.48
CA THR A 425 10.21 4.42 14.88
C THR A 425 9.08 5.16 14.16
N THR A 426 8.25 4.43 13.41
CA THR A 426 7.08 4.98 12.72
C THR A 426 6.06 5.51 13.72
N TYR A 427 5.74 4.76 14.77
CA TYR A 427 4.83 5.19 15.82
C TYR A 427 5.31 6.48 16.49
N LEU A 428 6.58 6.52 16.94
CA LEU A 428 7.18 7.71 17.53
C LEU A 428 7.14 8.90 16.55
N SER A 429 7.45 8.68 15.28
CA SER A 429 7.43 9.73 14.26
C SER A 429 6.02 10.29 14.02
N THR A 430 4.99 9.43 14.02
CA THR A 430 3.58 9.87 13.93
C THR A 430 3.15 10.64 15.20
N ALA A 431 3.59 10.23 16.38
CA ALA A 431 3.33 10.91 17.65
C ALA A 431 3.99 12.30 17.67
N LEU A 432 5.25 12.42 17.23
CA LEU A 432 5.97 13.69 17.12
C LEU A 432 5.33 14.61 16.08
N LEU A 433 4.90 14.08 14.94
CA LEU A 433 4.16 14.85 13.93
C LEU A 433 2.81 15.34 14.49
N PHE A 434 2.09 14.51 15.24
CA PHE A 434 0.88 14.90 15.94
C PHE A 434 1.14 16.01 16.96
N ALA A 435 2.10 15.81 17.87
CA ALA A 435 2.46 16.80 18.89
C ALA A 435 2.88 18.13 18.25
N SER A 436 3.71 18.09 17.20
CA SER A 436 4.10 19.29 16.46
C SER A 436 2.90 20.03 15.86
N SER A 437 1.92 19.31 15.29
CA SER A 437 0.68 19.92 14.76
C SER A 437 -0.19 20.61 15.81
N ARG A 438 0.00 20.30 17.10
CA ARG A 438 -0.70 20.93 18.23
C ARG A 438 0.02 22.16 18.77
N ARG A 439 1.33 22.32 18.53
CA ARG A 439 2.09 23.51 18.95
C ARG A 439 1.52 24.77 18.30
N ALA A 440 1.48 25.87 19.04
CA ALA A 440 0.85 27.12 18.61
C ALA A 440 1.38 27.62 17.25
N SER A 441 2.70 27.54 17.03
CA SER A 441 3.35 27.97 15.79
C SER A 441 2.87 27.19 14.54
N PHE A 442 2.78 25.86 14.63
CA PHE A 442 2.25 25.04 13.54
C PHE A 442 0.74 25.17 13.40
N ARG A 443 0.01 25.19 14.52
CA ARG A 443 -1.46 25.28 14.52
C ARG A 443 -1.97 26.57 13.88
N ALA A 444 -1.28 27.70 14.07
CA ALA A 444 -1.60 28.96 13.41
C ALA A 444 -1.26 28.94 11.91
N ALA A 445 -0.20 28.24 11.50
CA ALA A 445 0.25 28.20 10.13
C ALA A 445 -0.51 27.17 9.25
N LEU A 446 -0.99 26.07 9.83
CA LEU A 446 -1.59 24.95 9.11
C LEU A 446 -3.10 25.15 8.88
N PRO A 447 -3.64 24.67 7.75
CA PRO A 447 -5.09 24.63 7.54
C PRO A 447 -5.75 23.58 8.43
N HIS A 448 -7.02 23.81 8.80
CA HIS A 448 -7.77 22.90 9.70
C HIS A 448 -7.81 21.45 9.21
N SER A 449 -7.89 21.22 7.90
CA SER A 449 -7.92 19.85 7.39
C SER A 449 -6.60 19.12 7.61
N ALA A 450 -5.44 19.79 7.54
CA ALA A 450 -4.15 19.18 7.82
C ALA A 450 -4.02 18.79 9.30
N VAL A 451 -4.44 19.65 10.23
CA VAL A 451 -4.43 19.34 11.67
C VAL A 451 -5.33 18.13 11.99
N ARG A 452 -6.52 18.08 11.40
CA ARG A 452 -7.44 16.93 11.56
C ARG A 452 -6.89 15.66 10.92
N ALA A 453 -6.29 15.75 9.75
CA ALA A 453 -5.66 14.63 9.07
C ALA A 453 -4.53 14.04 9.92
N THR A 454 -3.69 14.88 10.54
CA THR A 454 -2.60 14.43 11.41
C THR A 454 -3.13 13.77 12.68
N ALA A 455 -4.23 14.27 13.26
CA ALA A 455 -4.90 13.61 14.38
C ALA A 455 -5.43 12.22 13.98
N PHE A 456 -6.03 12.10 12.80
CA PHE A 456 -6.50 10.81 12.28
C PHE A 456 -5.34 9.84 11.99
N LEU A 457 -4.22 10.33 11.43
CA LEU A 457 -2.99 9.55 11.23
C LEU A 457 -2.49 8.96 12.56
N PHE A 458 -2.39 9.76 13.61
CA PHE A 458 -1.94 9.27 14.91
C PHE A 458 -2.95 8.30 15.54
N ALA A 459 -4.25 8.55 15.42
CA ALA A 459 -5.28 7.60 15.86
C ALA A 459 -5.14 6.24 15.16
N MET A 460 -4.95 6.23 13.84
CA MET A 460 -4.70 5.00 13.09
C MET A 460 -3.38 4.32 13.47
N ALA A 461 -2.35 5.09 13.84
CA ALA A 461 -1.09 4.51 14.31
C ALA A 461 -1.29 3.73 15.63
N ASN A 462 -2.15 4.21 16.53
CA ASN A 462 -2.53 3.48 17.75
C ASN A 462 -3.25 2.17 17.41
N VAL A 463 -4.23 2.21 16.50
CA VAL A 463 -4.92 0.99 16.02
C VAL A 463 -3.92 0.00 15.43
N GLN A 464 -2.97 0.47 14.62
CA GLN A 464 -1.98 -0.39 13.97
C GLN A 464 -1.04 -1.08 14.98
N VAL A 465 -0.60 -0.36 16.01
CA VAL A 465 0.23 -0.92 17.08
C VAL A 465 -0.54 -1.99 17.86
N VAL A 466 -1.80 -1.72 18.23
CA VAL A 466 -2.65 -2.69 18.93
C VAL A 466 -2.84 -3.95 18.08
N LEU A 467 -3.13 -3.81 16.79
CA LEU A 467 -3.25 -4.95 15.87
C LEU A 467 -1.93 -5.72 15.73
N GLY A 468 -0.79 -5.04 15.66
CA GLY A 468 0.52 -5.67 15.52
C GLY A 468 0.91 -6.47 16.75
N ILE A 469 0.77 -5.86 17.94
CA ILE A 469 1.02 -6.54 19.22
C ILE A 469 0.05 -7.72 19.40
N SER A 470 -1.24 -7.54 19.09
CA SER A 470 -2.22 -8.64 19.19
C SER A 470 -1.88 -9.79 18.24
N THR A 471 -1.52 -9.49 16.99
CA THR A 471 -1.10 -10.50 16.01
C THR A 471 0.09 -11.31 16.54
N LEU A 472 1.03 -10.64 17.21
CA LEU A 472 2.20 -11.28 17.80
C LEU A 472 1.85 -12.16 19.01
N LEU A 473 1.11 -11.63 19.99
CA LEU A 473 0.79 -12.32 21.24
C LEU A 473 -0.08 -13.55 21.02
N TYR A 474 -0.97 -13.52 20.02
CA TYR A 474 -1.87 -14.63 19.70
C TYR A 474 -1.33 -15.60 18.65
N LEU A 475 -0.02 -15.58 18.36
CA LEU A 475 0.64 -16.50 17.41
C LEU A 475 0.13 -16.38 15.97
N VAL A 476 0.00 -15.15 15.47
CA VAL A 476 -0.37 -14.80 14.10
C VAL A 476 -1.71 -15.43 13.63
N PRO A 477 -2.85 -15.24 14.33
CA PRO A 477 -4.14 -15.71 13.83
C PRO A 477 -4.47 -15.00 12.52
N VAL A 478 -4.95 -15.76 11.53
CA VAL A 478 -5.25 -15.22 10.19
C VAL A 478 -6.15 -13.97 10.23
N PRO A 479 -7.24 -13.90 11.03
CA PRO A 479 -8.06 -12.69 11.10
C PRO A 479 -7.30 -11.47 11.64
N LEU A 480 -6.44 -11.65 12.65
CA LEU A 480 -5.65 -10.55 13.22
C LEU A 480 -4.55 -10.11 12.27
N ALA A 481 -3.84 -11.05 11.65
CA ALA A 481 -2.80 -10.75 10.66
C ALA A 481 -3.38 -10.02 9.43
N ALA A 482 -4.52 -10.49 8.91
CA ALA A 482 -5.24 -9.81 7.83
C ALA A 482 -5.72 -8.42 8.25
N SER A 483 -6.25 -8.27 9.46
CA SER A 483 -6.66 -6.96 10.00
C SER A 483 -5.48 -6.01 10.16
N HIS A 484 -4.34 -6.49 10.65
CA HIS A 484 -3.10 -5.72 10.76
C HIS A 484 -2.60 -5.26 9.37
N GLN A 485 -2.73 -6.11 8.36
CA GLN A 485 -2.40 -5.76 6.98
C GLN A 485 -3.34 -4.67 6.43
N VAL A 486 -4.66 -4.79 6.61
CA VAL A 486 -5.63 -3.72 6.26
C VAL A 486 -5.32 -2.42 6.99
N GLY A 487 -5.04 -2.51 8.30
CA GLY A 487 -4.70 -1.38 9.14
C GLY A 487 -3.47 -0.63 8.63
N SER A 488 -2.47 -1.34 8.07
CA SER A 488 -1.28 -0.73 7.48
C SER A 488 -1.63 0.11 6.24
N VAL A 489 -2.55 -0.37 5.41
CA VAL A 489 -3.02 0.37 4.24
C VAL A 489 -3.85 1.58 4.66
N ALA A 490 -4.72 1.43 5.68
CA ALA A 490 -5.49 2.53 6.24
C ALA A 490 -4.59 3.61 6.88
N LEU A 491 -3.51 3.21 7.55
CA LEU A 491 -2.49 4.10 8.09
C LEU A 491 -1.78 4.86 6.96
N LEU A 492 -1.43 4.18 5.87
CA LEU A 492 -0.88 4.81 4.66
C LEU A 492 -1.88 5.81 4.05
N SER A 493 -3.18 5.48 3.98
CA SER A 493 -4.23 6.42 3.54
C SER A 493 -4.25 7.69 4.39
N ALA A 494 -4.16 7.53 5.71
CA ALA A 494 -4.15 8.65 6.65
C ALA A 494 -2.91 9.53 6.46
N ALA A 495 -1.74 8.94 6.25
CA ALA A 495 -0.49 9.65 5.98
C ALA A 495 -0.57 10.44 4.65
N LEU A 496 -1.06 9.80 3.59
CA LEU A 496 -1.32 10.47 2.31
C LEU A 496 -2.34 11.61 2.45
N HIS A 497 -3.37 11.44 3.29
CA HIS A 497 -4.38 12.46 3.53
C HIS A 497 -3.77 13.75 4.12
N VAL A 498 -2.78 13.64 5.00
CA VAL A 498 -2.02 14.80 5.52
C VAL A 498 -1.32 15.55 4.38
N LEU A 499 -0.65 14.83 3.48
CA LEU A 499 0.04 15.43 2.33
C LEU A 499 -0.95 16.08 1.35
N LEU A 500 -2.10 15.45 1.14
CA LEU A 500 -3.17 15.96 0.27
C LEU A 500 -3.84 17.22 0.82
N ALA A 501 -3.97 17.33 2.14
CA ALA A 501 -4.43 18.56 2.80
C ALA A 501 -3.49 19.76 2.56
N LEU A 502 -2.22 19.50 2.24
CA LEU A 502 -1.18 20.48 1.92
C LEU A 502 -0.80 20.45 0.42
N ARG A 503 -1.70 19.92 -0.43
CA ARG A 503 -1.51 19.87 -1.87
C ARG A 503 -1.91 21.19 -2.49
N ARG A 504 -1.08 21.65 -3.44
CA ARG A 504 -1.42 22.76 -4.33
C ARG A 504 -2.61 22.35 -5.22
N PRO A 505 -3.66 23.18 -5.39
CA PRO A 505 -4.73 22.92 -6.35
C PRO A 505 -4.18 22.67 -7.76
N GLY A 506 -4.78 21.78 -8.53
CA GLY A 506 -4.37 21.44 -9.89
C GLY A 506 -4.41 22.63 -10.85
N ALA A 507 -3.63 22.59 -11.94
CA ALA A 507 -3.56 23.70 -12.90
C ALA A 507 -4.92 24.03 -13.52
N ALA A 508 -5.68 23.02 -13.94
CA ALA A 508 -7.02 23.21 -14.47
C ALA A 508 -7.96 23.83 -13.42
N ALA A 509 -7.93 23.34 -12.18
CA ALA A 509 -8.77 23.88 -11.11
C ALA A 509 -8.51 25.36 -10.82
N ARG A 510 -7.24 25.79 -10.87
CA ARG A 510 -6.87 27.20 -10.73
C ARG A 510 -7.37 28.06 -11.89
N ALA A 511 -7.22 27.59 -13.13
CA ALA A 511 -7.71 28.29 -14.32
C ALA A 511 -9.24 28.48 -14.26
N TRP A 512 -9.97 27.42 -13.91
CA TRP A 512 -11.41 27.47 -13.69
C TRP A 512 -11.79 28.44 -12.56
N ARG A 513 -11.06 28.43 -11.44
CA ARG A 513 -11.33 29.35 -10.33
C ARG A 513 -11.16 30.81 -10.76
N GLN A 514 -10.10 31.13 -11.50
CA GLN A 514 -9.86 32.47 -12.02
C GLN A 514 -10.96 32.92 -12.99
N ALA A 515 -11.38 32.04 -13.90
CA ALA A 515 -12.47 32.33 -14.83
C ALA A 515 -13.82 32.55 -14.12
N ASN A 516 -14.14 31.74 -13.11
CA ASN A 516 -15.35 31.91 -12.31
C ASN A 516 -15.36 33.26 -11.57
N LEU A 517 -14.23 33.66 -10.98
CA LEU A 517 -14.10 34.97 -10.32
C LEU A 517 -14.22 36.14 -11.31
N ALA A 518 -13.63 36.03 -12.50
CA ALA A 518 -13.74 37.05 -13.54
C ALA A 518 -15.20 37.23 -14.00
N ARG A 519 -15.92 36.12 -14.20
CA ARG A 519 -17.36 36.16 -14.53
C ARG A 519 -18.16 36.87 -13.45
N THR A 520 -17.99 36.51 -12.17
CA THR A 520 -18.71 37.15 -11.05
C THR A 520 -18.41 38.65 -10.95
N ARG A 521 -17.16 39.08 -11.18
CA ARG A 521 -16.81 40.51 -11.21
C ARG A 521 -17.48 41.25 -12.36
N ASN A 522 -17.50 40.67 -13.56
CA ASN A 522 -18.15 41.29 -14.72
C ASN A 522 -19.67 41.42 -14.53
N TYR A 523 -20.32 40.46 -13.87
CA TYR A 523 -21.73 40.59 -13.46
C TYR A 523 -21.97 41.70 -12.44
N ALA A 524 -21.04 41.89 -11.49
CA ALA A 524 -21.15 42.95 -10.48
C ALA A 524 -20.94 44.36 -11.06
N VAL A 525 -20.07 44.50 -12.06
CA VAL A 525 -19.76 45.79 -12.72
C VAL A 525 -20.75 46.12 -13.85
N GLY A 526 -21.33 45.11 -14.52
CA GLY A 526 -22.19 45.27 -15.69
C GLY A 526 -23.69 45.50 -15.44
N GLY A 527 -24.14 45.64 -14.18
CA GLY A 527 -25.46 46.19 -13.88
C GLY A 527 -26.69 45.49 -14.48
N ARG A 528 -26.65 44.20 -14.80
CA ARG A 528 -27.88 43.39 -15.04
C ARG A 528 -27.99 42.28 -14.01
N LYS A 529 -28.76 42.55 -12.95
CA LYS A 529 -29.38 41.50 -12.14
C LYS A 529 -30.32 40.71 -13.06
N VAL A 530 -29.89 39.54 -13.52
CA VAL A 530 -30.83 38.51 -13.99
C VAL A 530 -30.76 37.40 -12.97
N ASN A 531 -31.83 37.29 -12.17
CA ASN A 531 -32.04 36.19 -11.24
C ASN A 531 -32.12 34.88 -12.04
N VAL A 532 -31.21 33.93 -11.76
CA VAL A 532 -31.48 32.48 -11.81
C VAL A 532 -30.67 31.79 -10.72
#